data_AF-A0A3D2MII4-F1
#
_entry.id   AF-A0A3D2MII4-F1
#
_cell.length_a   1.000
_cell.length_b   1.000
_cell.length_c   1.000
_cell.angle_alpha   90.00
_cell.angle_beta   90.00
_cell.angle_gamma   90.00
#
_symmetry.space_group_name_H-M   'P 1'
#
loop_
_entity.id
_entity.type
_entity.pdbx_description
1 polymer ?
#
loop_
_entity_poly.entity_id
_entity_poly.type
_entity_poly.pdbx_seq_one_letter_code
_entity_poly.pdbx_strand_id
1 'polypeptide(L)' 'TLYADIHRGRRPSFTDAAPPAVAEALYEHFKDALADYGLPVASGVFGGSMQIDLRNEGPVTIWLDSAEL' A
#
# COMPACT_ATOMS: atom_id res chain seq x y z
N THR A 1 -2.06 1.16 6.43
CA THR A 1 -1.86 0.27 7.60
C THR A 1 -0.49 -0.40 7.63
N LEU A 2 0.24 -0.50 6.51
CA LEU A 2 1.58 -1.11 6.50
C LEU A 2 2.58 -0.40 7.44
N TYR A 3 2.48 0.92 7.59
CA TYR A 3 3.20 1.75 8.59
C TYR A 3 2.64 1.66 10.02
N ALA A 4 1.93 0.57 10.40
CA ALA A 4 1.42 0.43 11.76
C ALA A 4 2.59 0.22 12.75
N ASP A 5 2.75 1.12 13.73
CA ASP A 5 3.57 0.85 14.91
C ASP A 5 2.70 0.22 16.01
N ILE A 6 3.03 -1.02 16.38
CA ILE A 6 2.32 -1.83 17.39
C ILE A 6 3.13 -2.01 18.67
N HIS A 7 4.27 -1.35 18.84
CA HIS A 7 5.14 -1.56 20.01
C HIS A 7 4.55 -0.97 21.31
N ARG A 8 3.58 -0.04 21.22
CA ARG A 8 3.03 0.68 22.37
C ARG A 8 1.54 0.41 22.59
N GLY A 9 1.24 -0.72 23.24
CA GLY A 9 -0.12 -1.05 23.72
C GLY A 9 -1.00 -1.74 22.67
N ARG A 10 -2.32 -1.66 22.83
CA ARG A 10 -3.30 -2.40 22.00
C ARG A 10 -3.81 -1.63 20.78
N ARG A 11 -3.51 -0.33 20.66
CA ARG A 11 -3.95 0.52 19.55
C ARG A 11 -2.74 0.81 18.66
N PRO A 12 -2.72 0.38 17.39
CA PRO A 12 -1.64 0.73 16.48
C PRO A 12 -1.56 2.26 16.30
N SER A 13 -0.33 2.77 16.25
CA SER A 13 -0.04 4.12 15.81
C SER A 13 0.29 4.12 14.31
N PHE A 14 0.08 5.26 13.65
CA PHE A 14 0.38 5.45 12.23
C PHE A 14 1.13 6.77 11.99
N THR A 15 1.89 7.23 12.99
CA THR A 15 2.60 8.51 12.95
C THR A 15 3.52 8.64 11.74
N ASP A 16 4.12 7.53 11.31
CA ASP A 16 5.08 7.51 10.19
C ASP A 16 4.39 7.38 8.82
N ALA A 17 3.08 7.18 8.78
CA ALA A 17 2.33 7.18 7.53
C ALA A 17 2.14 8.61 7.01
N ALA A 18 2.32 8.80 5.70
CA ALA A 18 2.06 10.09 5.06
C ALA A 18 0.59 10.56 5.24
N PRO A 19 0.33 11.88 5.37
CA PRO A 19 -1.03 12.40 5.40
C PRO A 19 -1.82 12.04 4.11
N PRO A 20 -3.16 11.92 4.17
CA PRO A 20 -3.96 11.43 3.05
C PRO A 20 -3.72 12.14 1.71
N ALA A 21 -3.64 13.47 1.70
CA ALA A 21 -3.42 14.24 0.48
C ALA A 21 -2.06 13.95 -0.19
N VAL A 22 -1.02 13.72 0.62
CA VAL A 22 0.31 13.36 0.11
C VAL A 22 0.32 11.89 -0.33
N ALA A 23 -0.30 11.01 0.46
CA ALA A 23 -0.38 9.59 0.17
C ALA A 23 -1.18 9.29 -1.12
N GLU A 24 -2.26 10.02 -1.38
CA GLU A 24 -3.07 9.87 -2.60
C GLU A 24 -2.25 10.25 -3.84
N ALA A 25 -1.57 11.40 -3.81
CA ALA A 25 -0.72 11.82 -4.92
C ALA A 25 0.42 10.82 -5.20
N LEU A 26 1.06 10.27 -4.15
CA LEU A 26 2.10 9.25 -4.29
C LEU A 26 1.53 7.92 -4.80
N TYR A 27 0.33 7.53 -4.34
CA TYR A 27 -0.37 6.33 -4.79
C TYR A 27 -0.68 6.39 -6.30
N GLU A 28 -1.25 7.50 -6.76
CA GLU A 28 -1.56 7.72 -8.16
C GLU A 28 -0.29 7.72 -9.01
N HIS A 29 0.75 8.43 -8.57
CA HIS A 29 2.04 8.45 -9.26
C HIS A 29 2.67 7.06 -9.38
N PHE A 30 2.65 6.27 -8.31
CA PHE A 30 3.20 4.91 -8.31
C PHE A 30 2.44 3.99 -9.27
N LYS A 31 1.10 4.06 -9.25
CA LYS A 31 0.23 3.29 -10.16
C LYS A 31 0.53 3.63 -11.63
N ASP A 32 0.65 4.91 -11.95
CA ASP A 32 0.95 5.37 -13.31
C ASP A 32 2.35 4.95 -13.75
N ALA A 33 3.34 5.08 -12.86
CA ALA A 33 4.71 4.63 -13.13
C ALA A 33 4.79 3.12 -13.40
N LEU A 34 3.96 2.29 -12.74
CA LEU A 34 3.86 0.87 -13.05
C LEU A 34 3.23 0.60 -14.42
N ALA A 35 2.21 1.38 -14.78
CA ALA A 35 1.55 1.25 -16.08
C ALA A 35 2.49 1.62 -17.24
N ASP A 36 3.39 2.57 -17.05
CA ASP A 36 4.39 2.99 -18.03
C ASP A 36 5.37 1.87 -18.42
N TYR A 37 5.52 0.82 -17.61
CA TYR A 37 6.27 -0.39 -17.98
C TYR A 37 5.50 -1.29 -18.97
N GLY A 38 4.31 -0.89 -19.43
CA GLY A 38 3.46 -1.67 -20.33
C GLY A 38 2.72 -2.81 -19.64
N LEU A 39 2.59 -2.75 -18.32
CA LEU A 39 1.92 -3.77 -17.51
C LEU A 39 0.41 -3.49 -17.39
N PRO A 40 -0.44 -4.52 -17.36
CA PRO A 40 -1.83 -4.35 -16.98
C PRO A 40 -1.92 -4.06 -15.47
N VAL A 41 -2.23 -2.81 -15.12
CA VAL A 41 -2.37 -2.38 -13.73
C VAL A 41 -3.84 -2.17 -13.40
N ALA A 42 -4.35 -2.96 -12.45
CA ALA A 42 -5.67 -2.75 -11.85
C ALA A 42 -5.52 -2.07 -10.48
N SER A 43 -6.47 -1.21 -10.13
CA SER A 43 -6.44 -0.43 -8.89
C SER A 43 -7.79 -0.46 -8.16
N GLY A 44 -7.74 -0.20 -6.85
CA GLY A 44 -8.93 0.09 -6.05
C GLY A 44 -9.27 1.58 -6.05
N VAL A 45 -9.96 2.03 -4.99
CA VAL A 45 -10.30 3.44 -4.75
C VAL A 45 -9.56 3.93 -3.51
N PHE A 46 -8.73 4.95 -3.64
CA PHE A 46 -8.02 5.55 -2.50
C PHE A 46 -9.01 6.08 -1.46
N GLY A 47 -8.79 5.77 -0.18
CA GLY A 47 -9.68 6.16 0.92
C GLY A 47 -11.08 5.49 0.90
N GLY A 48 -11.39 4.68 -0.10
CA GLY A 48 -12.68 3.97 -0.21
C GLY A 48 -12.77 2.78 0.74
N SER A 49 -13.99 2.49 1.22
CA SER A 49 -14.28 1.21 1.87
C SER A 49 -14.37 0.11 0.82
N MET A 50 -13.53 -0.92 0.94
CA MET A 50 -13.37 -1.95 -0.09
C MET A 50 -13.39 -3.35 0.51
N GLN A 51 -13.86 -4.30 -0.29
CA GLN A 51 -13.69 -5.73 -0.06
C GLN A 51 -12.82 -6.27 -1.19
N ILE A 52 -11.72 -6.93 -0.84
CA ILE A 52 -10.74 -7.46 -1.80
C ILE A 52 -10.84 -8.99 -1.77
N ASP A 53 -11.22 -9.57 -2.91
CA ASP A 53 -11.09 -11.00 -3.13
C ASP A 53 -9.71 -11.31 -3.69
N LEU A 54 -8.97 -12.20 -3.03
CA LEU A 54 -7.58 -12.53 -3.37
C LEU A 54 -7.39 -14.04 -3.26
N ARG A 55 -6.99 -14.66 -4.38
CA ARG A 55 -6.55 -16.05 -4.42
C ARG A 55 -5.03 -16.12 -4.51
N ASN A 56 -4.37 -16.48 -3.41
CA ASN A 56 -2.92 -16.63 -3.35
C ASN A 56 -2.53 -18.10 -3.59
N GLU A 57 -2.14 -18.46 -4.82
CA GLU A 57 -1.67 -19.80 -5.18
C GLU A 57 -0.14 -19.90 -4.96
N GLY A 58 0.29 -20.75 -4.02
CA GLY A 58 1.69 -20.83 -3.59
C GLY A 58 1.79 -21.19 -2.10
N PRO A 59 1.31 -20.34 -1.18
CA PRO A 59 1.28 -18.88 -1.22
C PRO A 59 2.70 -18.30 -1.05
N VAL A 60 2.99 -17.23 -1.78
CA VAL A 60 4.26 -16.49 -1.64
C VAL A 60 3.92 -15.05 -1.28
N THR A 61 4.57 -14.55 -0.23
CA THR A 61 4.45 -13.15 0.20
C THR A 61 5.85 -12.59 0.34
N ILE A 62 6.13 -11.49 -0.37
CA ILE A 62 7.42 -10.79 -0.34
C ILE A 62 7.16 -9.40 0.23
N TRP A 63 7.95 -9.01 1.22
CA TRP A 63 7.92 -7.68 1.81
C TRP A 63 9.04 -6.84 1.24
N LEU A 64 8.73 -5.59 0.84
CA LEU A 64 9.69 -4.64 0.30
C LEU A 64 9.44 -3.28 0.96
N ASP A 65 10.52 -2.59 1.33
CA ASP A 65 10.50 -1.21 1.79
C ASP A 65 11.56 -0.42 1.02
N SER A 66 11.17 0.68 0.38
CA SER A 66 12.09 1.55 -0.37
C SER A 66 13.21 2.15 0.49
N ALA A 67 13.03 2.25 1.81
CA ALA A 67 14.09 2.70 2.71
C ALA A 67 15.14 1.60 3.01
N GLU A 68 14.85 0.35 2.67
CA GLU A 68 15.72 -0.82 2.89
C GLU A 68 16.25 -1.42 1.58
N LEU A 69 15.90 -0.84 0.42
CA LEU A 69 16.41 -1.20 -0.91
C LEU A 69 17.62 -0.33 -1.29
#